data_AF-A0A926JS59-F1
#
_entry.id   AF-A0A926JS59-F1
#
_cell.length_a   1.000
_cell.length_b   1.000
_cell.length_c   1.000
_cell.angle_alpha   90.00
_cell.angle_beta   90.00
_cell.angle_gamma   90.00
#
_symmetry.space_group_name_H-M   'P 1'
#
loop_
_entity.id
_entity.type
_entity.pdbx_description
1 polymer ?
#
loop_
_entity_poly.entity_id
_entity_poly.type
_entity_poly.pdbx_seq_one_letter_code
_entity_poly.pdbx_strand_id
1 'polypeptide(L)'
;MKTFIFIFIASMFSVNAVLSQPVVLIKGSKAPGMVMEMVEQFMEHLDIVENIHLTISFTSHVPKNMKGITFCLDSPKPDGYHHIAVWLDIDLSLMQNLVVLAHEMVHVKQYAKEELIMINREWVAWKGKRYKAKVYSRKMPWEVEAFRSDNKLAKKYRTETSGSLPELALNP
;
A
#
# COMPACT_ATOMS: atom_id res chain seq x y z
N MET A 1 -41.70 16.17 -35.62
CA MET A 1 -40.66 15.12 -35.44
C MET A 1 -39.34 15.84 -35.24
N LYS A 2 -38.80 15.85 -34.02
CA LYS A 2 -37.51 16.51 -33.69
C LYS A 2 -36.47 15.42 -33.48
N THR A 3 -35.55 15.30 -34.43
CA THR A 3 -34.43 14.36 -34.39
C THR A 3 -33.38 14.92 -33.43
N PHE A 4 -33.21 14.31 -32.26
CA PHE A 4 -32.12 14.65 -31.35
C PHE A 4 -30.88 13.85 -31.77
N ILE A 5 -29.90 14.55 -32.34
CA ILE A 5 -28.56 14.01 -32.57
C ILE A 5 -27.83 14.09 -31.23
N PHE A 6 -27.66 12.95 -30.56
CA PHE A 6 -26.75 12.83 -29.42
C PHE A 6 -25.33 12.78 -29.98
N ILE A 7 -24.64 13.92 -29.96
CA ILE A 7 -23.20 13.98 -30.21
C ILE A 7 -22.52 13.38 -28.99
N PHE A 8 -21.98 12.18 -29.15
CA PHE A 8 -21.11 11.52 -28.18
C PHE A 8 -19.79 12.30 -28.17
N ILE A 9 -19.69 13.32 -27.32
CA ILE A 9 -18.41 13.97 -27.04
C ILE A 9 -17.63 12.99 -26.17
N ALA A 10 -16.91 12.07 -26.82
CA ALA A 10 -15.78 11.39 -26.21
C ALA A 10 -14.78 12.48 -25.85
N SER A 11 -14.83 12.97 -24.60
CA SER A 11 -13.85 13.93 -24.14
C SER A 11 -12.51 13.23 -24.18
N MET A 12 -11.69 13.66 -25.13
CA MET A 12 -10.28 13.33 -25.18
C MET A 12 -9.68 13.76 -23.84
N PHE A 13 -9.54 12.83 -22.91
CA PHE A 13 -8.60 13.01 -21.82
C PHE A 13 -7.23 13.10 -22.48
N SER A 14 -6.75 14.33 -22.58
CA SER A 14 -5.47 14.71 -23.11
C SER A 14 -4.41 13.70 -22.68
N VAL A 15 -3.69 13.15 -23.65
CA VAL A 15 -2.66 12.10 -23.53
C VAL A 15 -1.38 12.64 -22.86
N ASN A 16 -1.51 13.52 -21.87
CA ASN A 16 -0.39 14.21 -21.21
C ASN A 16 -0.27 13.90 -19.71
N ALA A 17 -0.95 12.87 -19.21
CA ALA A 17 -0.84 12.42 -17.81
C ALA A 17 -0.12 11.06 -17.65
N VAL A 18 0.82 10.73 -18.54
CA VAL A 18 1.61 9.49 -18.46
C VAL A 18 2.86 9.64 -17.55
N LEU A 19 3.03 10.80 -16.90
CA LEU A 19 4.16 11.10 -16.02
C LEU A 19 3.61 11.49 -14.64
N SER A 20 4.00 10.74 -13.60
CA SER A 20 3.48 10.69 -12.21
C SER A 20 2.42 9.63 -11.92
N GLN A 21 2.82 8.36 -11.92
CA GLN A 21 2.07 7.27 -11.30
C GLN A 21 2.97 6.57 -10.27
N PRO A 22 2.39 5.99 -9.20
CA PRO A 22 3.15 5.09 -8.32
C PRO A 22 3.84 3.99 -9.15
N VAL A 23 5.16 3.84 -9.00
CA VAL A 23 5.90 2.74 -9.61
C VAL A 23 5.96 1.61 -8.61
N VAL A 24 5.31 0.49 -8.92
CA VAL A 24 5.28 -0.68 -8.03
C VAL A 24 6.18 -1.78 -8.57
N LEU A 25 7.08 -2.28 -7.72
CA LEU A 25 7.96 -3.40 -8.02
C LEU A 25 7.76 -4.52 -7.00
N ILE A 26 7.43 -5.72 -7.49
CA ILE A 26 7.21 -6.91 -6.65
C ILE A 26 8.37 -7.89 -6.81
N LYS A 27 8.95 -8.32 -5.69
CA LYS A 27 10.10 -9.24 -5.65
C LYS A 27 9.80 -10.46 -4.78
N GLY A 28 10.21 -11.64 -5.23
CA GLY A 28 10.16 -12.88 -4.44
C GLY A 28 8.77 -13.51 -4.26
N SER A 29 7.71 -12.92 -4.83
CA SER A 29 6.37 -13.51 -4.78
C SER A 29 6.21 -14.65 -5.79
N LYS A 30 5.51 -15.72 -5.39
CA LYS A 30 5.07 -16.80 -6.29
C LYS A 30 3.87 -16.40 -7.15
N ALA A 31 3.19 -15.30 -6.83
CA ALA A 31 2.01 -14.80 -7.53
C ALA A 31 2.05 -13.25 -7.61
N PRO A 32 3.00 -12.67 -8.36
CA PRO A 32 3.20 -11.22 -8.40
C PRO A 32 1.98 -10.46 -8.98
N GLY A 33 1.23 -11.03 -9.92
CA GLY A 33 0.02 -10.39 -10.47
C GLY A 33 -1.06 -10.18 -9.40
N MET A 34 -1.37 -11.22 -8.62
CA MET A 34 -2.33 -11.11 -7.51
C MET A 34 -1.85 -10.13 -6.43
N VAL A 35 -0.55 -10.07 -6.16
CA VAL A 35 0.00 -9.08 -5.21
C VAL A 35 -0.15 -7.66 -5.78
N MET A 36 0.05 -7.47 -7.08
CA MET A 36 -0.16 -6.18 -7.75
C MET A 36 -1.61 -5.73 -7.61
N GLU A 37 -2.57 -6.61 -7.90
CA GLU A 37 -4.00 -6.33 -7.74
C GLU A 37 -4.36 -5.94 -6.29
N MET A 38 -3.80 -6.64 -5.29
CA MET A 38 -3.97 -6.25 -3.88
C MET A 38 -3.42 -4.85 -3.61
N VAL A 39 -2.21 -4.55 -4.09
CA VAL A 39 -1.56 -3.25 -3.87
C VAL A 39 -2.36 -2.13 -4.54
N GLU A 40 -2.81 -2.31 -5.78
CA GLU A 40 -3.61 -1.33 -6.51
C GLU A 40 -4.93 -1.03 -5.79
N GLN A 41 -5.66 -2.06 -5.37
CA GLN A 41 -6.90 -1.88 -4.60
C GLN A 41 -6.66 -1.19 -3.25
N PHE A 42 -5.55 -1.51 -2.57
CA PHE A 42 -5.20 -0.83 -1.31
C PHE A 42 -4.79 0.62 -1.53
N MET A 43 -4.05 0.93 -2.60
CA MET A 43 -3.73 2.31 -2.97
C MET A 43 -5.00 3.11 -3.25
N GLU A 44 -5.92 2.57 -4.05
CA GLU A 44 -7.20 3.21 -4.33
C GLU A 44 -7.99 3.45 -3.04
N HIS A 45 -8.12 2.43 -2.18
CA HIS A 45 -8.91 2.56 -0.95
C HIS A 45 -8.30 3.51 0.08
N LEU A 46 -6.97 3.60 0.12
CA LEU A 46 -6.23 4.51 0.99
C LEU A 46 -6.02 5.90 0.38
N ASP A 47 -6.51 6.10 -0.86
CA ASP A 47 -6.39 7.34 -1.63
C ASP A 47 -4.91 7.75 -1.80
N ILE A 48 -4.04 6.79 -2.11
CA ILE A 48 -2.61 7.05 -2.36
C ILE A 48 -2.48 7.51 -3.81
N VAL A 49 -2.32 8.82 -4.01
CA VAL A 49 -2.16 9.45 -5.33
C VAL A 49 -0.77 10.06 -5.52
N GLU A 50 0.06 9.98 -4.48
CA GLU A 50 1.39 10.57 -4.46
C GLU A 50 2.39 9.78 -5.32
N ASN A 51 3.41 10.49 -5.78
CA ASN A 51 4.51 9.91 -6.54
C ASN A 51 5.41 9.08 -5.63
N ILE A 52 5.15 7.77 -5.60
CA ILE A 52 5.94 6.83 -4.82
C ILE A 52 6.58 5.77 -5.70
N HIS A 53 7.81 5.39 -5.34
CA HIS A 53 8.44 4.16 -5.81
C HIS A 53 8.27 3.11 -4.72
N LEU A 54 7.29 2.23 -4.89
CA LEU A 54 6.96 1.19 -3.92
C LEU A 54 7.60 -0.14 -4.31
N THR A 55 8.46 -0.68 -3.45
CA THR A 55 8.96 -2.05 -3.61
C THR A 55 8.35 -2.97 -2.56
N ILE A 56 7.63 -4.01 -3.00
CA ILE A 56 7.14 -5.09 -2.14
C ILE A 56 8.05 -6.31 -2.30
N SER A 57 8.68 -6.78 -1.23
CA SER A 57 9.59 -7.93 -1.25
C SER A 57 9.16 -9.03 -0.28
N PHE A 58 9.00 -10.25 -0.78
CA PHE A 58 8.84 -11.45 0.05
C PHE A 58 10.24 -12.01 0.36
N THR A 59 10.61 -12.05 1.64
CA THR A 59 11.99 -12.30 2.06
C THR A 59 12.08 -13.00 3.41
N SER A 60 13.13 -13.78 3.62
CA SER A 60 13.48 -14.37 4.94
C SER A 60 14.20 -13.38 5.87
N HIS A 61 14.44 -12.14 5.43
CA HIS A 61 15.19 -11.12 6.18
C HIS A 61 14.30 -10.21 7.05
N VAL A 62 13.00 -10.51 7.18
CA VAL A 62 12.13 -9.82 8.13
C VAL A 62 12.59 -10.15 9.57
N PRO A 63 12.67 -9.17 10.50
CA PRO A 63 13.05 -9.45 11.88
C PRO A 63 12.18 -10.54 12.51
N LYS A 64 12.78 -11.47 13.27
CA LYS A 64 12.13 -12.72 13.77
C LYS A 64 10.76 -12.56 14.46
N ASN A 65 10.47 -11.40 15.03
CA ASN A 65 9.23 -11.13 15.77
C ASN A 65 8.23 -10.27 14.97
N MET A 66 8.45 -10.11 13.67
CA MET A 66 7.62 -9.34 12.75
C MET A 66 7.24 -10.20 11.57
N LYS A 67 6.12 -9.89 10.93
CA LYS A 67 5.62 -10.56 9.72
C LYS A 67 5.65 -9.66 8.49
N GLY A 68 5.65 -8.35 8.72
CA GLY A 68 5.88 -7.33 7.73
C GLY A 68 6.66 -6.18 8.36
N ILE A 69 7.28 -5.35 7.52
CA ILE A 69 7.86 -4.07 7.92
C ILE A 69 7.94 -3.13 6.72
N THR A 70 7.66 -1.85 6.96
CA THR A 70 7.75 -0.79 5.95
C THR A 70 8.81 0.23 6.32
N PHE A 71 9.61 0.63 5.33
CA PHE A 71 10.65 1.65 5.46
C PHE A 71 10.45 2.72 4.40
N CYS A 72 10.58 4.00 4.78
CA CYS A 72 10.82 5.06 3.83
C CYS A 72 12.33 5.23 3.65
N LEU A 73 12.78 5.20 2.39
CA LEU A 73 14.16 5.30 1.99
C LEU A 73 14.47 6.77 1.68
N ASP A 74 14.30 7.64 2.67
CA ASP A 74 14.41 9.12 2.57
C ASP A 74 15.84 9.65 2.34
N SER A 75 16.70 8.88 1.66
CA SER A 75 17.88 9.49 1.05
C SER A 75 17.38 10.40 -0.07
N PRO A 76 17.70 11.71 -0.10
CA PRO A 76 17.19 12.61 -1.12
C PRO A 76 17.54 12.06 -2.50
N LYS A 77 16.54 11.53 -3.19
CA LYS A 77 16.66 11.09 -4.57
C LYS A 77 16.28 12.26 -5.46
N PRO A 78 17.06 12.56 -6.50
CA PRO A 78 16.79 13.68 -7.39
C PRO A 78 15.55 13.47 -8.27
N ASP A 79 14.86 12.32 -8.16
CA ASP A 79 13.68 11.99 -8.95
C ASP A 79 12.37 12.59 -8.40
N GLY A 80 12.36 13.07 -7.14
CA GLY A 80 11.16 13.68 -6.54
C GLY A 80 10.09 12.68 -6.09
N TYR A 81 10.42 11.39 -6.00
CA TYR A 81 9.51 10.34 -5.50
C TYR A 81 9.84 10.00 -4.05
N HIS A 82 8.83 9.60 -3.26
CA HIS A 82 9.09 8.87 -2.02
C HIS A 82 9.43 7.42 -2.35
N HIS A 83 10.62 6.97 -1.95
CA HIS A 83 11.03 5.57 -2.14
C HIS A 83 10.61 4.78 -0.91
N ILE A 84 9.63 3.89 -1.06
CA ILE A 84 9.07 3.12 0.05
C ILE A 84 9.32 1.63 -0.21
N ALA A 85 9.82 0.93 0.80
CA ALA A 85 10.06 -0.51 0.72
C ALA A 85 9.26 -1.24 1.80
N VAL A 86 8.51 -2.26 1.38
CA VAL A 86 7.79 -3.19 2.26
C VAL A 86 8.46 -4.55 2.15
N TRP A 87 8.80 -5.14 3.29
CA TRP A 87 9.25 -6.51 3.38
C TRP A 87 8.18 -7.36 4.06
N LEU A 88 7.82 -8.47 3.44
CA LEU A 88 6.91 -9.49 3.97
C LEU A 88 7.68 -10.79 4.19
N ASP A 89 7.34 -11.48 5.28
CA ASP A 89 7.89 -12.80 5.58
C ASP A 89 7.46 -13.79 4.48
N ILE A 90 8.45 -14.46 3.87
CA ILE A 90 8.25 -15.37 2.73
C ILE A 90 7.42 -16.62 3.09
N ASP A 91 7.39 -16.99 4.37
CA ASP A 91 6.73 -18.23 4.83
C ASP A 91 5.25 -18.01 5.19
N LEU A 92 4.71 -16.82 4.96
CA LEU A 92 3.31 -16.51 5.23
C LEU A 92 2.37 -17.21 4.24
N SER A 93 1.25 -17.73 4.76
CA SER A 93 0.11 -18.16 3.94
C SER A 93 -0.51 -16.98 3.19
N LEU A 94 -1.29 -17.26 2.14
CA LEU A 94 -1.99 -16.22 1.36
C LEU A 94 -2.84 -15.30 2.24
N MET A 95 -3.60 -15.87 3.18
CA MET A 95 -4.48 -15.10 4.05
C MET A 95 -3.71 -14.25 5.07
N GLN A 96 -2.57 -14.75 5.57
CA GLN A 96 -1.68 -13.95 6.41
C GLN A 96 -1.02 -12.83 5.60
N ASN A 97 -0.55 -13.12 4.39
CA ASN A 97 0.01 -12.12 3.48
C ASN A 97 -0.97 -10.99 3.20
N LEU A 98 -2.24 -11.30 2.95
CA LEU A 98 -3.26 -10.29 2.69
C LEU A 98 -3.41 -9.32 3.87
N VAL A 99 -3.51 -9.83 5.10
CA VAL A 99 -3.70 -8.99 6.30
C VAL A 99 -2.43 -8.21 6.62
N VAL A 100 -1.26 -8.85 6.53
CA VAL A 100 0.02 -8.18 6.80
C VAL A 100 0.29 -7.12 5.73
N LEU A 101 0.09 -7.42 4.44
CA LEU A 101 0.22 -6.42 3.37
C LEU A 101 -0.75 -5.26 3.56
N ALA A 102 -2.00 -5.52 3.97
CA ALA A 102 -2.95 -4.45 4.27
C ALA A 102 -2.47 -3.53 5.40
N HIS A 103 -1.88 -4.10 6.47
CA HIS A 103 -1.25 -3.33 7.55
C HIS A 103 -0.09 -2.49 7.03
N GLU A 104 0.83 -3.10 6.29
CA GLU A 104 1.99 -2.39 5.72
C GLU A 104 1.58 -1.31 4.72
N MET A 105 0.52 -1.51 3.93
CA MET A 105 0.00 -0.49 3.01
C MET A 105 -0.54 0.74 3.73
N VAL A 106 -1.03 0.61 4.98
CA VAL A 106 -1.35 1.78 5.79
C VAL A 106 -0.06 2.55 6.10
N HIS A 107 1.04 1.89 6.42
CA HIS A 107 2.33 2.57 6.59
C HIS A 107 2.84 3.19 5.28
N VAL A 108 2.64 2.54 4.13
CA VAL A 108 2.93 3.14 2.81
C VAL A 108 2.16 4.46 2.64
N LYS A 109 0.84 4.47 2.90
CA LYS A 109 0.03 5.69 2.87
C LYS A 109 0.57 6.76 3.83
N GLN A 110 0.93 6.36 5.04
CA GLN A 110 1.43 7.27 6.06
C GLN A 110 2.73 7.96 5.64
N TYR A 111 3.64 7.23 4.98
CA TYR A 111 4.86 7.81 4.42
C TYR A 111 4.57 8.66 3.17
N ALA A 112 3.74 8.13 2.25
CA ALA A 112 3.38 8.82 1.01
C ALA A 112 2.73 10.19 1.27
N LYS A 113 1.86 10.27 2.28
CA LYS A 113 1.14 11.51 2.68
C LYS A 113 1.90 12.36 3.70
N GLU A 114 3.17 12.02 3.98
CA GLU A 114 4.00 12.68 4.99
C GLU A 114 3.35 12.76 6.39
N GLU A 115 2.42 11.85 6.68
CA GLU A 115 1.81 11.72 8.01
C GLU A 115 2.79 11.10 9.00
N LEU A 116 3.67 10.21 8.54
CA LEU A 116 4.73 9.58 9.32
C LEU A 116 6.08 9.94 8.71
N ILE A 117 6.93 10.64 9.46
CA ILE A 117 8.25 11.08 8.99
C ILE A 117 9.32 10.63 9.98
N MET A 118 10.34 9.93 9.47
CA MET A 118 11.51 9.54 10.26
C MET A 118 12.44 10.74 10.41
N ILE A 119 12.47 11.38 11.59
CA ILE A 119 13.37 12.53 11.84
C ILE A 119 14.80 12.04 11.99
N ASN A 120 14.99 10.99 12.79
CA ASN A 120 16.26 10.29 12.98
C ASN A 120 15.98 8.92 13.64
N ARG A 121 17.05 8.20 14.03
CA ARG A 121 16.93 6.88 14.67
C ARG A 121 16.14 6.87 15.98
N GLU A 122 16.00 8.01 16.65
CA GLU A 122 15.34 8.11 17.95
C GLU A 122 13.99 8.80 17.91
N TRP A 123 13.68 9.52 16.83
CA TRP A 123 12.54 10.43 16.76
C TRP A 123 11.78 10.30 15.45
N VAL A 124 10.46 10.32 15.58
CA VAL A 124 9.50 10.25 14.48
C VAL A 124 8.51 11.40 14.64
N ALA A 125 8.13 12.04 13.53
CA ALA A 125 6.96 12.91 13.50
C ALA A 125 5.76 12.11 13.00
N TRP A 126 4.65 12.19 13.73
CA TRP A 126 3.36 11.64 13.34
C TRP A 126 2.32 12.74 13.33
N LYS A 127 1.79 13.07 12.15
CA LYS A 127 0.84 14.17 11.89
C LYS A 127 1.28 15.47 12.57
N GLY A 128 2.55 15.83 12.35
CA GLY A 128 3.20 17.03 12.89
C GLY A 128 3.63 16.95 14.36
N LYS A 129 3.32 15.87 15.09
CA LYS A 129 3.70 15.69 16.50
C LYS A 129 4.92 14.77 16.64
N ARG A 130 5.87 15.13 17.50
CA ARG A 130 7.12 14.38 17.67
C ARG A 130 7.00 13.31 18.77
N TYR A 131 7.43 12.10 18.45
CA TYR A 131 7.42 10.91 19.33
C TYR A 131 8.79 10.26 19.40
N LYS A 132 9.12 9.63 20.53
CA LYS A 132 10.33 8.81 20.65
C LYS A 132 10.11 7.45 19.99
N ALA A 133 10.97 7.09 19.04
CA ALA A 133 10.88 5.87 18.24
C ALA A 133 11.81 4.74 18.73
N LYS A 134 12.49 4.93 19.87
CA LYS A 134 13.50 3.99 20.39
C LYS A 134 12.96 2.58 20.67
N VAL A 135 11.64 2.43 20.90
CA VAL A 135 11.01 1.14 21.18
C VAL A 135 9.72 1.02 20.39
N TYR A 136 9.61 -0.04 19.59
CA TYR A 136 8.37 -0.42 18.91
C TYR A 136 7.26 -0.66 19.94
N SER A 137 6.07 -0.13 19.67
CA SER A 137 4.89 -0.40 20.47
C SER A 137 3.64 -0.28 19.63
N ARG A 138 2.75 -1.28 19.72
CA ARG A 138 1.41 -1.24 19.09
C ARG A 138 0.53 -0.09 19.60
N LYS A 139 0.95 0.59 20.67
CA LYS A 139 0.28 1.77 21.22
C LYS A 139 0.73 3.07 20.58
N MET A 140 1.75 3.04 19.72
CA MET A 140 2.15 4.22 18.96
C MET A 140 1.00 4.64 18.03
N PRO A 141 0.74 5.95 17.87
CA PRO A 141 -0.44 6.41 17.13
C PRO A 141 -0.56 5.88 15.69
N TRP A 142 0.56 5.75 14.98
CA TRP A 142 0.61 5.22 13.61
C TRP A 142 0.31 3.72 13.54
N GLU A 143 0.80 2.94 14.52
CA GLU A 143 0.47 1.51 14.67
C GLU A 143 -1.03 1.33 14.99
N VAL A 144 -1.57 2.15 15.88
CA VAL A 144 -2.99 2.12 16.24
C VAL A 144 -3.87 2.41 15.01
N GLU A 145 -3.46 3.32 14.13
CA GLU A 145 -4.15 3.56 12.85
C GLU A 145 -4.09 2.33 11.93
N ALA A 146 -2.92 1.71 11.79
CA ALA A 146 -2.70 0.53 10.95
C ALA A 146 -3.53 -0.68 11.42
N PHE A 147 -3.46 -1.04 12.70
CA PHE A 147 -4.23 -2.16 13.28
C PHE A 147 -5.74 -1.95 13.28
N ARG A 148 -6.23 -0.71 13.16
CA ARG A 148 -7.68 -0.44 13.04
C ARG A 148 -8.20 -0.62 11.61
N SER A 149 -7.29 -0.64 10.64
CA SER A 149 -7.60 -0.56 9.22
C SER A 149 -7.27 -1.86 8.48
N ASP A 150 -6.22 -2.57 8.89
CA ASP A 150 -5.70 -3.80 8.25
C ASP A 150 -6.79 -4.84 7.89
N ASN A 151 -7.61 -5.23 8.85
CA ASN A 151 -8.65 -6.23 8.69
C ASN A 151 -9.81 -5.72 7.84
N LYS A 152 -10.07 -4.41 7.86
CA LYS A 152 -11.11 -3.80 7.03
C LYS A 152 -10.67 -3.77 5.57
N LEU A 153 -9.42 -3.36 5.30
CA LEU A 153 -8.81 -3.40 3.98
C LEU A 153 -8.81 -4.83 3.42
N ALA A 154 -8.27 -5.78 4.19
CA ALA A 154 -8.21 -7.19 3.79
C ALA A 154 -9.62 -7.76 3.51
N LYS A 155 -10.61 -7.43 4.33
CA LYS A 155 -12.00 -7.85 4.11
C LYS A 155 -12.57 -7.24 2.82
N LYS A 156 -12.32 -5.96 2.58
CA LYS A 156 -12.81 -5.25 1.39
C LYS A 156 -12.29 -5.90 0.10
N TYR A 157 -10.97 -6.14 0.02
CA TYR A 157 -10.35 -6.86 -1.09
C TYR A 157 -11.03 -8.22 -1.35
N ARG A 158 -11.25 -9.03 -0.30
CA ARG A 158 -11.92 -10.33 -0.46
C ARG A 158 -13.33 -10.20 -1.02
N THR A 159 -14.11 -9.25 -0.52
CA THR A 159 -15.50 -9.07 -0.96
C THR A 159 -15.56 -8.60 -2.42
N GLU A 160 -14.68 -7.70 -2.83
CA GLU A 160 -14.66 -7.17 -4.20
C GLU A 160 -14.14 -8.22 -5.20
N THR A 161 -13.13 -8.99 -4.83
CA THR A 161 -12.59 -10.07 -5.67
C THR A 161 -13.50 -11.32 -5.71
N SER A 162 -14.25 -11.59 -4.64
CA SER A 162 -15.27 -12.66 -4.64
C SER A 162 -16.54 -12.26 -5.40
N GLY A 163 -16.77 -10.97 -5.64
CA GLY A 163 -17.84 -10.47 -6.50
C GLY A 163 -17.53 -10.54 -7.99
N SER A 164 -16.25 -10.71 -8.37
CA SER A 164 -15.77 -10.74 -9.76
C SER A 164 -15.36 -12.13 -10.27
N LEU A 165 -15.39 -13.17 -9.42
CA LEU A 165 -15.07 -14.55 -9.78
C LEU A 165 -16.14 -15.52 -9.24
N PRO A 166 -16.55 -16.55 -10.02
CA PRO A 166 -17.51 -17.54 -9.54
C PRO A 166 -16.98 -18.27 -8.30
N GLU A 167 -17.90 -18.51 -7.37
CA GLU A 167 -17.79 -19.22 -6.10
C GLU A 167 -17.14 -20.62 -6.22
N LEU A 168 -15.84 -20.69 -6.48
CA LEU A 168 -15.10 -21.97 -6.60
C LEU A 168 -13.77 -22.02 -5.85
N ALA A 169 -13.37 -20.94 -5.16
CA ALA A 169 -12.09 -20.90 -4.42
C ALA A 169 -12.23 -20.66 -2.91
N LEU A 170 -13.44 -20.80 -2.35
CA LEU A 170 -13.69 -20.72 -0.92
C LEU A 170 -14.25 -22.04 -0.39
N ASN A 171 -13.46 -23.10 -0.45
CA ASN A 171 -13.65 -24.22 0.47
C ASN A 171 -12.27 -24.69 0.97
N PRO A 172 -12.15 -24.97 2.29
CA PRO A 172 -10.87 -25.17 3.00
C PRO A 172 -10.10 -26.41 2.57
#